data_AF-A0A965VEY7-F1
#
_entry.id   AF-A0A965VEY7-F1
#
_cell.length_a   1.000
_cell.length_b   1.000
_cell.length_c   1.000
_cell.angle_alpha   90.00
_cell.angle_beta   90.00
_cell.angle_gamma   90.00
#
_symmetry.space_group_name_H-M   'P 1'
#
loop_
_entity.id
_entity.type
_entity.pdbx_description
1 polymer ?
#
loop_
_entity_poly.entity_id
_entity_poly.type
_entity_poly.pdbx_seq_one_letter_code
_entity_poly.pdbx_strand_id
1 'polypeptide(L)'
;MAFDIEMIRKVYERMPAKIDAARNALKRPLTLAEKILYTHLDSEMPLTSYTRGNSYVDFRPDRVAMQDATAQMALLQFMQAGRPKVAVPSTVHCDHLITARKGASADLEFAQQESREVYDFLSSVSNKYGIGFWKPGAGIIHQVVLENYAFPGGMMIGTDSHTVNAGGLGMIAIGVGGADACDVMAGLPWELKMPKLIGVHLKGTLNGWASPKDVILKVAGLLTVKGGTDKIIEYFGSGAEHMSCTGKGTICNMGAEVGATTSTFSYDASMSRYLKATGRAEVAALADKIKTHLCGDPEVYQNPNLYFDEVIEIDLSTLEPHVNGPFTPDLATPISQLKTLAEKNQWPLKVEAGLIGSCTNSSYEDISRAVSLAKQVSE
;
A
#
# COMPACT_ATOMS: atom_id res chain seq x y z
N MET A 1 16.37 2.29 16.69
CA MET A 1 15.64 1.00 16.84
C MET A 1 14.42 1.09 15.94
N ALA A 2 14.08 0.03 15.21
CA ALA A 2 12.90 0.04 14.35
C ALA A 2 11.63 0.26 15.19
N PHE A 3 10.67 1.03 14.66
CA PHE A 3 9.37 1.18 15.31
C PHE A 3 8.67 -0.18 15.40
N ASP A 4 7.91 -0.38 16.48
CA ASP A 4 7.05 -1.55 16.68
C ASP A 4 7.74 -2.93 16.64
N ILE A 5 9.06 -2.98 16.82
CA ILE A 5 9.86 -4.20 16.65
C ILE A 5 9.40 -5.38 17.53
N GLU A 6 8.96 -5.10 18.77
CA GLU A 6 8.44 -6.12 19.69
C GLU A 6 7.12 -6.71 19.20
N MET A 7 6.27 -5.90 18.54
CA MET A 7 5.04 -6.37 17.92
C MET A 7 5.38 -7.24 16.70
N ILE A 8 6.26 -6.77 15.83
CA ILE A 8 6.71 -7.50 14.64
C ILE A 8 7.28 -8.87 15.02
N ARG A 9 8.11 -8.94 16.07
CA ARG A 9 8.67 -10.20 16.56
C ARG A 9 7.58 -11.19 16.98
N LYS A 10 6.56 -10.73 17.71
CA LYS A 10 5.41 -11.56 18.10
C LYS A 10 4.55 -12.00 16.91
N VAL A 11 4.41 -11.20 15.87
CA VAL A 11 3.73 -11.60 14.63
C VAL A 11 4.50 -12.75 14.00
N TYR A 12 5.81 -12.60 13.80
CA TYR A 12 6.65 -13.61 13.16
C TYR A 12 6.82 -14.89 13.97
N GLU A 13 6.86 -14.82 15.30
CA GLU A 13 6.89 -16.01 16.17
C GLU A 13 5.63 -16.88 16.02
N ARG A 14 4.47 -16.26 15.80
CA ARG A 14 3.17 -16.96 15.74
C ARG A 14 2.75 -17.35 14.32
N MET A 15 3.24 -16.63 13.31
CA MET A 15 2.81 -16.75 11.92
C MET A 15 2.98 -18.16 11.33
N PRO A 16 4.12 -18.88 11.49
CA PRO A 16 4.27 -20.23 10.96
C PRO A 16 3.19 -21.20 11.45
N ALA A 17 2.97 -21.27 12.77
CA ALA A 17 1.98 -22.17 13.36
C ALA A 17 0.54 -21.82 12.93
N LYS A 18 0.21 -20.53 12.83
CA LYS A 18 -1.10 -20.09 12.33
C LYS A 18 -1.32 -20.44 10.85
N ILE A 19 -0.29 -20.31 10.01
CA ILE A 19 -0.37 -20.71 8.60
C ILE A 19 -0.55 -22.22 8.48
N ASP A 20 0.16 -23.01 9.26
CA ASP A 20 0.02 -24.47 9.23
C ASP A 20 -1.38 -24.90 9.70
N ALA A 21 -1.91 -24.27 10.75
CA ALA A 21 -3.29 -24.48 11.17
C ALA A 21 -4.29 -24.13 10.05
N ALA A 22 -4.12 -22.98 9.39
CA ALA A 22 -4.97 -22.55 8.28
C ALA A 22 -4.90 -23.53 7.11
N ARG A 23 -3.70 -23.97 6.74
CA ARG A 23 -3.50 -24.97 5.67
C ARG A 23 -4.19 -26.30 6.00
N ASN A 24 -4.10 -26.76 7.26
CA ASN A 24 -4.76 -27.98 7.72
C ASN A 24 -6.28 -27.86 7.72
N ALA A 25 -6.82 -26.72 8.13
CA ALA A 25 -8.26 -26.46 8.15
C ALA A 25 -8.84 -26.36 6.73
N LEU A 26 -8.13 -25.66 5.83
CA LEU A 26 -8.56 -25.41 4.45
C LEU A 26 -8.24 -26.55 3.49
N LYS A 27 -7.28 -27.42 3.87
CA LYS A 27 -6.81 -28.58 3.09
C LYS A 27 -6.35 -28.23 1.68
N ARG A 28 -5.73 -27.07 1.51
CA ARG A 28 -5.18 -26.59 0.23
C ARG A 28 -4.02 -25.61 0.44
N PRO A 29 -3.19 -25.41 -0.59
CA PRO A 29 -2.24 -24.30 -0.66
C PRO A 29 -2.91 -22.93 -0.51
N LEU A 30 -2.14 -21.98 0.03
CA LEU A 30 -2.61 -20.62 0.32
C LEU A 30 -1.81 -19.57 -0.48
N THR A 31 -2.54 -18.60 -1.02
CA THR A 31 -1.97 -17.35 -1.57
C THR A 31 -1.31 -16.53 -0.45
N LEU A 32 -0.49 -15.54 -0.78
CA LEU A 32 0.10 -14.66 0.24
C LEU A 32 -1.00 -13.87 0.97
N ALA A 33 -1.95 -13.33 0.21
CA ALA A 33 -3.09 -12.60 0.77
C ALA A 33 -3.84 -13.44 1.79
N GLU A 34 -4.12 -14.71 1.49
CA GLU A 34 -4.77 -15.62 2.42
C GLU A 34 -3.91 -15.92 3.65
N LYS A 35 -2.61 -16.17 3.49
CA LYS A 35 -1.71 -16.37 4.65
C LYS A 35 -1.79 -15.20 5.61
N ILE A 36 -1.76 -13.96 5.10
CA ILE A 36 -1.84 -12.77 5.94
C ILE A 36 -3.24 -12.62 6.55
N LEU A 37 -4.33 -12.76 5.78
CA LEU A 37 -5.69 -12.69 6.32
C LEU A 37 -5.93 -13.72 7.43
N TYR A 38 -5.62 -15.00 7.17
CA TYR A 38 -5.86 -16.09 8.13
C TYR A 38 -5.00 -15.99 9.40
N THR A 39 -3.80 -15.41 9.31
CA THR A 39 -2.94 -15.21 10.48
C THR A 39 -3.41 -14.06 11.37
N HIS A 40 -4.23 -13.16 10.83
CA HIS A 40 -4.79 -11.99 11.51
C HIS A 40 -6.27 -12.13 11.88
N LEU A 41 -6.87 -13.32 11.74
CA LEU A 41 -8.21 -13.57 12.26
C LEU A 41 -8.29 -13.23 13.76
N ASP A 42 -9.42 -12.64 14.14
CA ASP A 42 -9.77 -12.51 15.55
C ASP A 42 -9.85 -13.90 16.23
N SER A 43 -9.53 -13.95 17.52
CA SER A 43 -9.51 -15.21 18.28
C SER A 43 -10.87 -15.89 18.41
N GLU A 44 -11.97 -15.15 18.28
CA GLU A 44 -13.33 -15.67 18.33
C GLU A 44 -13.81 -16.19 16.96
N MET A 45 -13.05 -15.93 15.89
CA MET A 45 -13.40 -16.39 14.55
C MET A 45 -13.03 -17.87 14.34
N PRO A 46 -13.97 -18.71 13.85
CA PRO A 46 -13.70 -20.11 13.60
C PRO A 46 -12.72 -20.27 12.42
N LEU A 47 -11.69 -21.09 12.56
CA LEU A 47 -10.77 -21.34 11.45
C LEU A 47 -11.43 -22.24 10.40
N THR A 48 -12.04 -21.62 9.38
CA THR A 48 -12.80 -22.28 8.32
C THR A 48 -12.56 -21.66 6.94
N SER A 49 -13.03 -22.31 5.89
CA SER A 49 -13.03 -21.76 4.54
C SER A 49 -14.15 -20.72 4.40
N TYR A 50 -13.79 -19.45 4.52
CA TYR A 50 -14.71 -18.34 4.29
C TYR A 50 -14.97 -18.15 2.80
N THR A 51 -16.23 -17.88 2.44
CA THR A 51 -16.62 -17.67 1.05
C THR A 51 -16.18 -16.28 0.60
N ARG A 52 -15.20 -16.23 -0.31
CA ARG A 52 -14.72 -14.98 -0.92
C ARG A 52 -15.87 -14.21 -1.57
N GLY A 53 -15.92 -12.91 -1.33
CA GLY A 53 -16.95 -11.98 -1.80
C GLY A 53 -18.28 -12.03 -1.04
N ASN A 54 -18.41 -12.86 0.01
CA ASN A 54 -19.69 -13.03 0.72
C ASN A 54 -19.55 -13.06 2.25
N SER A 55 -18.59 -13.79 2.80
CA SER A 55 -18.40 -13.88 4.25
C SER A 55 -17.84 -12.56 4.81
N TYR A 56 -18.44 -12.04 5.86
CA TYR A 56 -17.81 -11.01 6.70
C TYR A 56 -16.97 -11.70 7.78
N VAL A 57 -15.76 -11.18 7.97
CA VAL A 57 -14.71 -11.82 8.77
C VAL A 57 -14.03 -10.77 9.62
N ASP A 58 -13.88 -11.08 10.91
CA ASP A 58 -13.23 -10.21 11.87
C ASP A 58 -11.71 -10.44 11.92
N PHE A 59 -10.96 -9.35 11.79
CA PHE A 59 -9.51 -9.34 11.80
C PHE A 59 -8.94 -8.44 12.91
N ARG A 60 -7.65 -8.63 13.19
CA ARG A 60 -6.86 -7.84 14.14
C ARG A 60 -5.68 -7.18 13.41
N PRO A 61 -5.87 -5.97 12.84
CA PRO A 61 -4.76 -5.21 12.29
C PRO A 61 -3.69 -4.92 13.33
N ASP A 62 -2.43 -4.95 12.92
CA ASP A 62 -1.27 -4.70 13.78
C ASP A 62 -1.11 -3.22 14.16
N ARG A 63 -1.63 -2.32 13.30
CA ARG A 63 -1.50 -0.87 13.48
C ARG A 63 -2.57 -0.09 12.73
N VAL A 64 -2.67 1.20 13.09
CA VAL A 64 -3.48 2.22 12.40
C VAL A 64 -2.60 3.38 11.93
N ALA A 65 -2.88 3.94 10.76
CA ALA A 65 -2.29 5.20 10.30
C ALA A 65 -3.37 6.18 9.82
N MET A 66 -3.27 7.45 10.21
CA MET A 66 -4.26 8.47 9.86
C MET A 66 -3.55 9.70 9.29
N GLN A 67 -4.17 10.34 8.29
CA GLN A 67 -3.72 11.63 7.77
C GLN A 67 -4.58 12.76 8.34
N ASP A 68 -4.05 13.98 8.43
CA ASP A 68 -4.63 15.10 9.18
C ASP A 68 -6.04 15.54 8.75
N ALA A 69 -6.43 15.38 7.48
CA ALA A 69 -7.79 15.66 7.03
C ALA A 69 -8.83 14.64 7.54
N THR A 70 -8.45 13.36 7.74
CA THR A 70 -9.37 12.32 8.27
C THR A 70 -9.15 12.02 9.76
N ALA A 71 -7.95 12.26 10.27
CA ALA A 71 -7.57 12.03 11.67
C ALA A 71 -8.39 12.88 12.64
N GLN A 72 -8.80 14.09 12.24
CA GLN A 72 -9.62 14.97 13.08
C GLN A 72 -10.89 14.26 13.54
N MET A 73 -11.67 13.74 12.59
CA MET A 73 -12.95 13.10 12.90
C MET A 73 -12.78 11.71 13.50
N ALA A 74 -11.75 10.96 13.09
CA ALA A 74 -11.42 9.67 13.72
C ALA A 74 -11.08 9.88 15.21
N LEU A 75 -10.23 10.85 15.55
CA LEU A 75 -9.83 11.08 16.93
C LEU A 75 -10.97 11.65 17.79
N LEU A 76 -11.84 12.51 17.24
CA LEU A 76 -13.04 12.96 17.95
C LEU A 76 -13.97 11.80 18.31
N GLN A 77 -14.15 10.83 17.40
CA GLN A 77 -14.93 9.62 17.68
C GLN A 77 -14.24 8.72 18.71
N PHE A 78 -12.91 8.50 18.57
CA PHE A 78 -12.14 7.71 19.52
C PHE A 78 -12.18 8.29 20.94
N MET A 79 -12.18 9.62 21.08
CA MET A 79 -12.36 10.30 22.38
C MET A 79 -13.67 9.90 23.08
N GLN A 80 -14.73 9.60 22.32
CA GLN A 80 -16.01 9.14 22.87
C GLN A 80 -16.01 7.66 23.28
N ALA A 81 -15.04 6.87 22.83
CA ALA A 81 -14.91 5.47 23.24
C ALA A 81 -14.50 5.29 24.71
N GLY A 82 -14.10 6.38 25.39
CA GLY A 82 -13.75 6.36 26.81
C GLY A 82 -12.47 5.57 27.15
N ARG A 83 -11.69 5.17 26.14
CA ARG A 83 -10.42 4.45 26.32
C ARG A 83 -9.32 5.43 26.79
N PRO A 84 -8.43 5.01 27.71
CA PRO A 84 -7.34 5.87 28.18
C PRO A 84 -6.20 6.01 27.16
N LYS A 85 -6.04 5.04 26.26
CA LYS A 85 -5.03 5.00 25.19
C LYS A 85 -5.48 4.07 24.07
N VAL A 86 -4.83 4.16 22.90
CA VAL A 86 -5.07 3.24 21.78
C VAL A 86 -4.59 1.82 22.09
N ALA A 87 -5.27 0.82 21.52
CA ALA A 87 -5.00 -0.61 21.74
C ALA A 87 -3.85 -1.15 20.86
N VAL A 88 -3.62 -0.52 19.70
CA VAL A 88 -2.55 -0.88 18.76
C VAL A 88 -1.71 0.36 18.42
N PRO A 89 -0.42 0.19 18.02
CA PRO A 89 0.38 1.29 17.49
C PRO A 89 -0.39 2.12 16.46
N SER A 90 -0.42 3.43 16.67
CA SER A 90 -1.19 4.34 15.83
C SER A 90 -0.39 5.61 15.55
N THR A 91 -0.57 6.20 14.37
CA THR A 91 0.16 7.42 13.95
C THR A 91 -0.74 8.39 13.21
N VAL A 92 -0.58 9.69 13.46
CA VAL A 92 -1.15 10.79 12.68
C VAL A 92 -0.05 11.44 11.84
N HIS A 93 -0.36 11.78 10.59
CA HIS A 93 0.54 12.42 9.63
C HIS A 93 -0.07 13.73 9.11
N CYS A 94 0.68 14.83 9.20
CA CYS A 94 0.22 16.15 8.74
C CYS A 94 0.72 16.48 7.33
N ASP A 95 -0.04 16.10 6.32
CA ASP A 95 0.34 16.18 4.91
C ASP A 95 -0.75 16.71 3.96
N HIS A 96 -2.02 16.80 4.36
CA HIS A 96 -3.11 17.26 3.48
C HIS A 96 -3.44 18.75 3.64
N LEU A 97 -3.01 19.39 4.73
CA LEU A 97 -3.32 20.79 5.02
C LEU A 97 -2.24 21.78 4.56
N ILE A 98 -1.30 21.34 3.71
CA ILE A 98 -0.24 22.19 3.12
C ILE A 98 -0.58 22.46 1.64
N THR A 99 -0.82 23.72 1.30
CA THR A 99 -1.18 24.12 -0.07
C THR A 99 0.04 24.62 -0.85
N ALA A 100 0.33 24.01 -2.01
CA ALA A 100 1.39 24.49 -2.91
C ALA A 100 1.01 25.82 -3.59
N ARG A 101 1.82 26.87 -3.39
CA ARG A 101 1.60 28.21 -3.95
C ARG A 101 2.89 28.93 -4.33
N LYS A 102 3.84 29.07 -3.41
CA LYS A 102 5.06 29.89 -3.56
C LYS A 102 6.34 29.08 -3.46
N GLY A 103 6.27 27.82 -3.01
CA GLY A 103 7.42 26.95 -2.80
C GLY A 103 7.48 26.42 -1.37
N ALA A 104 8.13 25.27 -1.20
CA ALA A 104 8.04 24.42 -0.02
C ALA A 104 8.20 25.16 1.32
N SER A 105 9.24 25.98 1.49
CA SER A 105 9.49 26.66 2.77
C SER A 105 8.40 27.67 3.12
N ALA A 106 8.00 28.53 2.16
CA ALA A 106 6.98 29.55 2.40
C ALA A 106 5.58 28.94 2.56
N ASP A 107 5.29 27.87 1.80
CA ASP A 107 4.01 27.17 1.87
C ASP A 107 3.87 26.40 3.19
N LEU A 108 4.95 25.81 3.71
CA LEU A 108 4.95 25.14 5.01
C LEU A 108 4.78 26.14 6.17
N GLU A 109 5.51 27.26 6.15
CA GLU A 109 5.36 28.31 7.16
C GLU A 109 3.92 28.85 7.19
N PHE A 110 3.35 29.11 6.01
CA PHE A 110 1.96 29.54 5.89
C PHE A 110 0.99 28.49 6.45
N ALA A 111 1.16 27.21 6.09
CA ALA A 111 0.29 26.13 6.57
C ALA A 111 0.34 25.98 8.09
N GLN A 112 1.53 26.13 8.71
CA GLN A 112 1.69 26.10 10.16
C GLN A 112 0.94 27.23 10.88
N GLN A 113 0.77 28.38 10.23
CA GLN A 113 -0.03 29.49 10.78
C GLN A 113 -1.52 29.25 10.54
N GLU A 114 -1.91 28.95 9.30
CA GLU A 114 -3.31 28.82 8.88
C GLU A 114 -4.01 27.64 9.57
N SER A 115 -3.35 26.48 9.66
CA SER A 115 -3.91 25.25 10.24
C SER A 115 -3.45 24.99 11.67
N ARG A 116 -2.98 26.02 12.38
CA ARG A 116 -2.41 25.90 13.73
C ARG A 116 -3.33 25.18 14.70
N GLU A 117 -4.62 25.55 14.73
CA GLU A 117 -5.61 24.94 15.63
C GLU A 117 -5.72 23.44 15.42
N VAL A 118 -5.76 23.00 14.15
CA VAL A 118 -5.85 21.59 13.80
C VAL A 118 -4.58 20.83 14.22
N TYR A 119 -3.40 21.40 13.94
CA TYR A 119 -2.14 20.76 14.33
C TYR A 119 -1.96 20.68 15.86
N ASP A 120 -2.35 21.72 16.59
CA ASP A 120 -2.33 21.75 18.06
C ASP A 120 -3.31 20.72 18.64
N PHE A 121 -4.51 20.61 18.07
CA PHE A 121 -5.48 19.56 18.42
C PHE A 121 -4.91 18.15 18.17
N LEU A 122 -4.45 17.86 16.95
CA LEU A 122 -3.94 16.54 16.59
C LEU A 122 -2.72 16.16 17.43
N SER A 123 -1.78 17.09 17.66
CA SER A 123 -0.61 16.86 18.50
C SER A 123 -1.01 16.57 19.96
N SER A 124 -1.92 17.36 20.54
CA SER A 124 -2.32 17.21 21.94
C SER A 124 -3.10 15.91 22.19
N VAL A 125 -4.04 15.58 21.30
CA VAL A 125 -4.81 14.34 21.36
C VAL A 125 -3.92 13.13 21.11
N SER A 126 -3.00 13.21 20.16
CA SER A 126 -2.05 12.11 19.90
C SER A 126 -1.21 11.81 21.14
N ASN A 127 -0.66 12.85 21.78
CA ASN A 127 0.10 12.69 23.02
C ASN A 127 -0.75 12.10 24.16
N LYS A 128 -2.00 12.55 24.31
CA LYS A 128 -2.93 12.06 25.35
C LYS A 128 -3.20 10.55 25.24
N TYR A 129 -3.38 10.04 24.03
CA TYR A 129 -3.80 8.65 23.80
C TYR A 129 -2.67 7.70 23.37
N GLY A 130 -1.42 8.16 23.35
CA GLY A 130 -0.26 7.34 23.00
C GLY A 130 -0.13 7.07 21.51
N ILE A 131 -0.50 8.04 20.67
CA ILE A 131 -0.44 7.99 19.21
C ILE A 131 0.80 8.77 18.76
N GLY A 132 1.57 8.22 17.82
CA GLY A 132 2.69 8.93 17.21
C GLY A 132 2.21 10.10 16.35
N PHE A 133 2.93 11.23 16.36
CA PHE A 133 2.55 12.43 15.62
C PHE A 133 3.68 12.88 14.69
N TRP A 134 3.45 12.79 13.38
CA TRP A 134 4.34 13.31 12.35
C TRP A 134 3.93 14.72 11.99
N LYS A 135 4.80 15.67 12.34
CA LYS A 135 4.56 17.11 12.21
C LYS A 135 4.40 17.54 10.74
N PRO A 136 3.76 18.70 10.48
CA PRO A 136 3.70 19.28 9.14
C PRO A 136 5.09 19.37 8.50
N GLY A 137 5.21 18.88 7.26
CA GLY A 137 6.46 18.84 6.51
C GLY A 137 7.32 17.59 6.77
N ALA A 138 6.88 16.64 7.58
CA ALA A 138 7.62 15.40 7.80
C ALA A 138 7.57 14.42 6.60
N GLY A 139 6.53 14.51 5.78
CA GLY A 139 6.35 13.67 4.60
C GLY A 139 4.93 13.16 4.46
N ILE A 140 4.62 12.64 3.27
CA ILE A 140 3.30 12.07 2.96
C ILE A 140 3.14 10.74 3.69
N ILE A 141 1.96 10.50 4.27
CA ILE A 141 1.63 9.34 5.12
C ILE A 141 2.15 8.01 4.56
N HIS A 142 1.94 7.74 3.28
CA HIS A 142 2.30 6.46 2.64
C HIS A 142 3.79 6.25 2.51
N GLN A 143 4.54 7.34 2.26
CA GLN A 143 5.99 7.32 2.18
C GLN A 143 6.59 7.08 3.56
N VAL A 144 6.11 7.82 4.56
CA VAL A 144 6.51 7.65 5.97
C VAL A 144 6.18 6.24 6.44
N VAL A 145 5.02 5.70 6.09
CA VAL A 145 4.62 4.31 6.37
C VAL A 145 5.56 3.31 5.72
N LEU A 146 5.84 3.43 4.43
CA LEU A 146 6.71 2.48 3.74
C LEU A 146 8.13 2.49 4.35
N GLU A 147 8.65 3.67 4.68
CA GLU A 147 10.00 3.87 5.25
C GLU A 147 10.14 3.41 6.69
N ASN A 148 9.10 3.52 7.52
CA ASN A 148 9.21 3.37 8.98
C ASN A 148 8.37 2.23 9.58
N TYR A 149 7.24 1.90 8.97
CA TYR A 149 6.16 1.17 9.64
C TYR A 149 5.68 -0.09 8.91
N ALA A 150 5.71 -0.11 7.58
CA ALA A 150 5.35 -1.28 6.80
C ALA A 150 6.34 -2.42 7.05
N PHE A 151 5.86 -3.66 7.08
CA PHE A 151 6.72 -4.83 7.17
C PHE A 151 6.07 -6.04 6.48
N PRO A 152 6.85 -6.99 5.96
CA PRO A 152 6.32 -8.16 5.27
C PRO A 152 5.43 -9.00 6.18
N GLY A 153 4.26 -9.40 5.70
CA GLY A 153 3.33 -10.27 6.41
C GLY A 153 2.42 -9.57 7.42
N GLY A 154 2.61 -8.26 7.68
CA GLY A 154 1.75 -7.52 8.59
C GLY A 154 0.38 -7.18 7.99
N MET A 155 -0.53 -6.75 8.86
CA MET A 155 -1.82 -6.18 8.50
C MET A 155 -1.98 -4.77 9.08
N MET A 156 -2.40 -3.79 8.28
CA MET A 156 -2.75 -2.46 8.77
C MET A 156 -3.99 -1.89 8.10
N ILE A 157 -4.62 -0.97 8.80
CA ILE A 157 -5.63 -0.08 8.23
C ILE A 157 -5.15 1.36 8.27
N GLY A 158 -5.61 2.17 7.34
CA GLY A 158 -5.33 3.60 7.34
C GLY A 158 -6.49 4.42 6.80
N THR A 159 -6.68 5.63 7.33
CA THR A 159 -7.80 6.50 6.95
C THR A 159 -7.52 7.27 5.65
N ASP A 160 -7.04 6.54 4.64
CA ASP A 160 -6.69 7.02 3.32
C ASP A 160 -6.72 5.86 2.31
N SER A 161 -7.24 6.09 1.10
CA SER A 161 -7.38 5.05 0.06
C SER A 161 -6.04 4.47 -0.41
N HIS A 162 -4.97 5.28 -0.42
CA HIS A 162 -3.66 4.88 -0.92
C HIS A 162 -2.81 4.14 0.13
N THR A 163 -3.41 3.79 1.28
CA THR A 163 -2.78 2.95 2.33
C THR A 163 -2.24 1.64 1.74
N VAL A 164 -2.85 1.17 0.65
CA VAL A 164 -2.43 0.03 -0.16
C VAL A 164 -0.96 0.08 -0.61
N ASN A 165 -0.33 1.27 -0.64
CA ASN A 165 1.10 1.46 -0.93
C ASN A 165 2.03 0.55 -0.10
N ALA A 166 1.69 0.27 1.16
CA ALA A 166 2.50 -0.58 2.03
C ALA A 166 2.58 -2.05 1.56
N GLY A 167 1.69 -2.47 0.65
CA GLY A 167 1.78 -3.74 -0.06
C GLY A 167 3.06 -3.92 -0.88
N GLY A 168 3.72 -2.82 -1.26
CA GLY A 168 5.04 -2.84 -1.87
C GLY A 168 6.15 -3.42 -0.98
N LEU A 169 5.87 -3.55 0.33
CA LEU A 169 6.72 -4.22 1.31
C LEU A 169 6.05 -5.47 1.91
N GLY A 170 5.16 -6.11 1.14
CA GLY A 170 4.55 -7.41 1.45
C GLY A 170 3.54 -7.39 2.59
N MET A 171 2.94 -6.23 2.86
CA MET A 171 1.91 -6.04 3.88
C MET A 171 0.51 -6.16 3.25
N ILE A 172 -0.51 -6.52 4.04
CA ILE A 172 -1.92 -6.24 3.70
C ILE A 172 -2.31 -4.93 4.36
N ALA A 173 -2.42 -3.88 3.57
CA ALA A 173 -2.68 -2.53 4.05
C ALA A 173 -3.92 -1.95 3.37
N ILE A 174 -4.96 -1.65 4.14
CA ILE A 174 -6.30 -1.37 3.59
C ILE A 174 -6.75 0.03 3.99
N GLY A 175 -7.25 0.79 3.00
CA GLY A 175 -7.86 2.09 3.23
C GLY A 175 -9.26 1.94 3.84
N VAL A 176 -9.55 2.69 4.90
CA VAL A 176 -10.80 2.60 5.66
C VAL A 176 -11.35 3.98 6.05
N GLY A 177 -12.56 4.01 6.60
CA GLY A 177 -13.12 5.21 7.20
C GLY A 177 -12.56 5.50 8.60
N GLY A 178 -12.83 6.71 9.12
CA GLY A 178 -12.41 7.08 10.47
C GLY A 178 -13.02 6.20 11.57
N ALA A 179 -14.23 5.68 11.37
CA ALA A 179 -14.91 4.80 12.33
C ALA A 179 -14.20 3.44 12.47
N ASP A 180 -13.81 2.80 11.36
CA ASP A 180 -13.08 1.54 11.39
C ASP A 180 -11.73 1.70 12.11
N ALA A 181 -11.04 2.82 11.88
CA ALA A 181 -9.84 3.17 12.62
C ALA A 181 -10.11 3.32 14.12
N CYS A 182 -11.25 3.90 14.52
CA CYS A 182 -11.65 3.99 15.92
C CYS A 182 -11.85 2.62 16.55
N ASP A 183 -12.50 1.69 15.85
CA ASP A 183 -12.78 0.34 16.36
C ASP A 183 -11.47 -0.39 16.70
N VAL A 184 -10.52 -0.41 15.76
CA VAL A 184 -9.21 -1.03 15.99
C VAL A 184 -8.42 -0.31 17.09
N MET A 185 -8.41 1.03 17.09
CA MET A 185 -7.80 1.80 18.17
C MET A 185 -8.47 1.54 19.53
N ALA A 186 -9.76 1.24 19.56
CA ALA A 186 -10.52 0.92 20.77
C ALA A 186 -10.37 -0.54 21.21
N GLY A 187 -9.65 -1.36 20.43
CA GLY A 187 -9.41 -2.77 20.68
C GLY A 187 -10.56 -3.68 20.27
N LEU A 188 -11.45 -3.21 19.38
CA LEU A 188 -12.48 -4.03 18.75
C LEU A 188 -11.88 -4.76 17.53
N PRO A 189 -12.43 -5.93 17.15
CA PRO A 189 -12.10 -6.53 15.87
C PRO A 189 -12.53 -5.61 14.71
N TRP A 190 -11.87 -5.76 13.57
CA TRP A 190 -12.22 -5.06 12.34
C TRP A 190 -12.86 -6.02 11.35
N GLU A 191 -14.12 -5.74 11.00
CA GLU A 191 -14.88 -6.55 10.06
C GLU A 191 -14.49 -6.20 8.61
N LEU A 192 -14.19 -7.22 7.81
CA LEU A 192 -13.95 -7.08 6.38
C LEU A 192 -14.66 -8.20 5.63
N LYS A 193 -15.34 -7.85 4.53
CA LYS A 193 -15.85 -8.84 3.58
C LYS A 193 -14.67 -9.58 2.95
N MET A 194 -14.61 -10.89 3.15
CA MET A 194 -13.53 -11.75 2.70
C MET A 194 -13.25 -11.51 1.21
N PRO A 195 -12.09 -10.95 0.81
CA PRO A 195 -11.89 -10.51 -0.56
C PRO A 195 -11.79 -11.68 -1.54
N LYS A 196 -12.23 -11.45 -2.78
CA LYS A 196 -11.79 -12.24 -3.93
C LYS A 196 -10.33 -11.91 -4.26
N LEU A 197 -9.67 -12.72 -5.08
CA LEU A 197 -8.24 -12.55 -5.38
C LEU A 197 -7.99 -12.44 -6.88
N ILE A 198 -7.25 -11.42 -7.30
CA ILE A 198 -6.68 -11.28 -8.64
C ILE A 198 -5.20 -11.62 -8.54
N GLY A 199 -4.73 -12.60 -9.30
CA GLY A 199 -3.31 -12.87 -9.49
C GLY A 199 -2.78 -12.13 -10.71
N VAL A 200 -1.82 -11.22 -10.53
CA VAL A 200 -1.12 -10.56 -11.66
C VAL A 200 0.25 -11.20 -11.83
N HIS A 201 0.38 -12.04 -12.85
CA HIS A 201 1.60 -12.73 -13.21
C HIS A 201 2.50 -11.82 -14.06
N LEU A 202 3.58 -11.32 -13.46
CA LEU A 202 4.58 -10.50 -14.11
C LEU A 202 5.72 -11.38 -14.65
N LYS A 203 5.92 -11.37 -15.97
CA LYS A 203 6.99 -12.10 -16.67
C LYS A 203 8.02 -11.11 -17.21
N GLY A 204 9.25 -11.60 -17.42
CA GLY A 204 10.32 -10.80 -18.01
C GLY A 204 10.79 -9.66 -17.09
N THR A 205 11.38 -8.63 -17.68
CA THR A 205 11.92 -7.47 -16.95
C THR A 205 11.61 -6.17 -17.66
N LEU A 206 11.30 -5.12 -16.90
CA LEU A 206 11.15 -3.76 -17.44
C LEU A 206 12.43 -3.33 -18.16
N ASN A 207 12.29 -2.66 -19.30
CA ASN A 207 13.41 -2.20 -20.10
C ASN A 207 13.18 -0.78 -20.65
N GLY A 208 14.29 -0.11 -20.99
CA GLY A 208 14.28 1.24 -21.54
C GLY A 208 13.58 2.24 -20.62
N TRP A 209 12.55 2.90 -21.16
CA TRP A 209 11.80 3.95 -20.47
C TRP A 209 10.69 3.43 -19.56
N ALA A 210 10.31 2.16 -19.71
CA ALA A 210 9.28 1.56 -18.88
C ALA A 210 9.70 1.56 -17.40
N SER A 211 8.70 1.68 -16.54
CA SER A 211 8.83 1.86 -15.11
C SER A 211 7.76 1.05 -14.38
N PRO A 212 7.89 0.85 -13.06
CA PRO A 212 6.84 0.23 -12.26
C PRO A 212 5.47 0.90 -12.42
N LYS A 213 5.44 2.23 -12.66
CA LYS A 213 4.20 2.97 -12.92
C LYS A 213 3.45 2.43 -14.12
N ASP A 214 4.15 2.06 -15.19
CA ASP A 214 3.52 1.57 -16.42
C ASP A 214 2.80 0.23 -16.22
N VAL A 215 3.25 -0.58 -15.25
CA VAL A 215 2.58 -1.85 -14.91
C VAL A 215 1.19 -1.58 -14.37
N ILE A 216 1.05 -0.68 -13.38
CA ILE A 216 -0.25 -0.37 -12.80
C ILE A 216 -1.12 0.45 -13.75
N LEU A 217 -0.54 1.31 -14.59
CA LEU A 217 -1.30 1.98 -15.66
C LEU A 217 -1.89 0.98 -16.65
N LYS A 218 -1.14 -0.07 -17.01
CA LYS A 218 -1.62 -1.17 -17.85
C LYS A 218 -2.71 -1.99 -17.14
N VAL A 219 -2.49 -2.35 -15.88
CA VAL A 219 -3.50 -3.08 -15.07
C VAL A 219 -4.78 -2.27 -14.93
N ALA A 220 -4.69 -0.95 -14.72
CA ALA A 220 -5.86 -0.07 -14.67
C ALA A 220 -6.65 -0.08 -15.99
N GLY A 221 -5.97 -0.08 -17.13
CA GLY A 221 -6.63 -0.23 -18.43
C GLY A 221 -7.30 -1.59 -18.67
N LEU A 222 -6.79 -2.66 -18.03
CA LEU A 222 -7.37 -4.00 -18.13
C LEU A 222 -8.56 -4.19 -17.18
N LEU A 223 -8.46 -3.68 -15.96
CA LEU A 223 -9.46 -3.87 -14.92
C LEU A 223 -10.54 -2.80 -14.92
N THR A 224 -10.28 -1.60 -15.46
CA THR A 224 -11.10 -0.40 -15.28
C THR A 224 -11.19 0.05 -13.82
N VAL A 225 -11.82 1.20 -13.55
CA VAL A 225 -11.99 1.76 -12.19
C VAL A 225 -12.80 0.89 -11.21
N LYS A 226 -13.43 -0.20 -11.67
CA LYS A 226 -14.26 -1.10 -10.83
C LYS A 226 -13.79 -2.55 -10.83
N GLY A 227 -12.80 -2.92 -11.63
CA GLY A 227 -12.42 -4.32 -11.79
C GLY A 227 -11.84 -4.95 -10.53
N GLY A 228 -11.28 -4.14 -9.64
CA GLY A 228 -10.70 -4.55 -8.36
C GLY A 228 -11.67 -4.49 -7.17
N THR A 229 -12.90 -4.01 -7.32
CA THR A 229 -13.85 -3.92 -6.19
C THR A 229 -14.00 -5.25 -5.45
N ASP A 230 -13.85 -5.21 -4.12
CA ASP A 230 -13.87 -6.38 -3.23
C ASP A 230 -12.80 -7.45 -3.50
N LYS A 231 -11.72 -7.06 -4.18
CA LYS A 231 -10.61 -7.96 -4.52
C LYS A 231 -9.28 -7.45 -3.98
N ILE A 232 -8.42 -8.39 -3.58
CA ILE A 232 -7.00 -8.14 -3.37
C ILE A 232 -6.25 -8.49 -4.65
N ILE A 233 -5.33 -7.63 -5.07
CA ILE A 233 -4.44 -7.87 -6.21
C ILE A 233 -3.09 -8.38 -5.66
N GLU A 234 -2.76 -9.63 -5.95
CA GLU A 234 -1.48 -10.24 -5.60
C GLU A 234 -0.58 -10.34 -6.83
N TYR A 235 0.58 -9.69 -6.76
CA TYR A 235 1.55 -9.68 -7.85
C TYR A 235 2.62 -10.77 -7.61
N PHE A 236 2.88 -11.59 -8.63
CA PHE A 236 3.81 -12.71 -8.56
C PHE A 236 4.55 -12.94 -9.88
N GLY A 237 5.51 -13.87 -9.86
CA GLY A 237 6.33 -14.23 -11.02
C GLY A 237 7.69 -13.52 -11.06
N SER A 238 8.53 -13.91 -12.01
CA SER A 238 9.92 -13.42 -12.09
C SER A 238 10.00 -11.90 -12.28
N GLY A 239 9.06 -11.28 -12.98
CA GLY A 239 9.01 -9.83 -13.13
C GLY A 239 8.75 -9.09 -11.82
N ALA A 240 7.99 -9.71 -10.90
CA ALA A 240 7.75 -9.15 -9.57
C ALA A 240 9.02 -9.19 -8.69
N GLU A 241 9.78 -10.29 -8.75
CA GLU A 241 11.01 -10.50 -7.96
C GLU A 241 12.14 -9.53 -8.33
N HIS A 242 12.22 -9.11 -9.60
CA HIS A 242 13.25 -8.19 -10.11
C HIS A 242 12.92 -6.71 -9.88
N MET A 243 11.71 -6.40 -9.42
CA MET A 243 11.28 -5.02 -9.21
C MET A 243 11.82 -4.45 -7.89
N SER A 244 12.08 -3.15 -7.83
CA SER A 244 12.46 -2.49 -6.57
C SER A 244 11.28 -2.45 -5.58
N CYS A 245 11.58 -2.34 -4.27
CA CYS A 245 10.55 -2.24 -3.24
C CYS A 245 9.67 -1.00 -3.41
N THR A 246 10.26 0.15 -3.73
CA THR A 246 9.53 1.39 -3.98
C THR A 246 8.70 1.31 -5.26
N GLY A 247 9.21 0.66 -6.31
CA GLY A 247 8.43 0.38 -7.52
C GLY A 247 7.21 -0.53 -7.27
N LYS A 248 7.36 -1.55 -6.43
CA LYS A 248 6.22 -2.35 -5.95
C LYS A 248 5.23 -1.47 -5.18
N GLY A 249 5.72 -0.54 -4.35
CA GLY A 249 4.92 0.46 -3.65
C GLY A 249 4.08 1.31 -4.62
N THR A 250 4.71 1.86 -5.67
CA THR A 250 4.03 2.59 -6.76
C THR A 250 2.90 1.76 -7.39
N ILE A 251 3.13 0.48 -7.67
CA ILE A 251 2.11 -0.40 -8.26
C ILE A 251 0.96 -0.63 -7.29
N CYS A 252 1.26 -0.94 -6.02
CA CYS A 252 0.22 -1.17 -5.03
C CYS A 252 -0.59 0.10 -4.76
N ASN A 253 0.07 1.25 -4.64
CA ASN A 253 -0.50 2.58 -4.41
C ASN A 253 -1.65 2.86 -5.38
N MET A 254 -1.39 2.79 -6.68
CA MET A 254 -2.40 3.07 -7.70
C MET A 254 -3.36 1.90 -7.96
N GLY A 255 -3.21 0.77 -7.25
CA GLY A 255 -4.24 -0.27 -7.14
C GLY A 255 -5.54 0.25 -6.51
N ALA A 256 -5.48 1.34 -5.74
CA ALA A 256 -6.67 2.03 -5.25
C ALA A 256 -7.59 2.51 -6.40
N GLU A 257 -7.02 2.91 -7.55
CA GLU A 257 -7.77 3.47 -8.68
C GLU A 257 -8.58 2.45 -9.47
N VAL A 258 -8.34 1.15 -9.26
CA VAL A 258 -9.19 0.07 -9.80
C VAL A 258 -10.21 -0.43 -8.78
N GLY A 259 -10.30 0.21 -7.61
CA GLY A 259 -11.19 -0.17 -6.52
C GLY A 259 -10.72 -1.37 -5.71
N ALA A 260 -9.44 -1.76 -5.81
CA ALA A 260 -8.90 -2.89 -5.06
C ALA A 260 -9.02 -2.67 -3.54
N THR A 261 -9.39 -3.71 -2.80
CA THR A 261 -9.34 -3.71 -1.33
C THR A 261 -7.93 -3.44 -0.84
N THR A 262 -6.95 -4.13 -1.43
CA THR A 262 -5.53 -3.78 -1.37
C THR A 262 -4.75 -4.47 -2.48
N SER A 263 -3.46 -4.23 -2.54
CA SER A 263 -2.51 -4.89 -3.42
C SER A 263 -1.30 -5.35 -2.61
N THR A 264 -0.64 -6.45 -3.01
CA THR A 264 0.54 -6.93 -2.28
C THR A 264 1.53 -7.70 -3.17
N PHE A 265 2.77 -7.78 -2.72
CA PHE A 265 3.87 -8.54 -3.34
C PHE A 265 4.49 -9.51 -2.34
N SER A 266 4.97 -10.65 -2.83
CA SER A 266 5.76 -11.58 -2.02
C SER A 266 7.08 -10.99 -1.52
N TYR A 267 7.50 -11.39 -0.32
CA TYR A 267 8.76 -10.94 0.26
C TYR A 267 9.97 -11.41 -0.55
N ASP A 268 10.84 -10.48 -0.91
CA ASP A 268 12.02 -10.77 -1.71
C ASP A 268 13.28 -9.98 -1.28
N ALA A 269 14.36 -10.17 -2.04
CA ALA A 269 15.63 -9.52 -1.78
C ALA A 269 15.56 -7.98 -1.90
N SER A 270 14.67 -7.43 -2.74
CA SER A 270 14.49 -5.98 -2.88
C SER A 270 13.90 -5.38 -1.60
N MET A 271 12.93 -6.05 -0.99
CA MET A 271 12.32 -5.65 0.27
C MET A 271 13.32 -5.76 1.43
N SER A 272 14.10 -6.85 1.48
CA SER A 272 15.21 -7.01 2.46
C SER A 272 16.23 -5.88 2.35
N ARG A 273 16.65 -5.52 1.12
CA ARG A 273 17.56 -4.38 0.89
C ARG A 273 16.96 -3.06 1.33
N TYR A 274 15.68 -2.81 1.02
CA TYR A 274 14.99 -1.58 1.39
C TYR A 274 14.84 -1.42 2.91
N LEU A 275 14.44 -2.49 3.62
CA LEU A 275 14.41 -2.51 5.08
C LEU A 275 15.78 -2.17 5.68
N LYS A 276 16.87 -2.75 5.16
CA LYS A 276 18.24 -2.45 5.62
C LYS A 276 18.63 -0.99 5.34
N ALA A 277 18.33 -0.47 4.15
CA ALA A 277 18.62 0.91 3.76
C ALA A 277 17.85 1.95 4.59
N THR A 278 16.67 1.59 5.09
CA THR A 278 15.83 2.44 5.96
C THR A 278 16.08 2.20 7.46
N GLY A 279 17.22 1.60 7.83
CA GLY A 279 17.61 1.41 9.23
C GLY A 279 16.85 0.29 9.97
N ARG A 280 16.13 -0.57 9.24
CA ARG A 280 15.30 -1.67 9.77
C ARG A 280 15.90 -3.05 9.47
N ALA A 281 17.23 -3.16 9.57
CA ALA A 281 17.95 -4.41 9.32
C ALA A 281 17.49 -5.57 10.22
N GLU A 282 17.06 -5.28 11.46
CA GLU A 282 16.50 -6.30 12.37
C GLU A 282 15.19 -6.89 11.83
N VAL A 283 14.29 -6.06 11.28
CA VAL A 283 13.04 -6.52 10.65
C VAL A 283 13.35 -7.41 9.45
N ALA A 284 14.33 -7.03 8.62
CA ALA A 284 14.79 -7.86 7.51
C ALA A 284 15.32 -9.21 7.99
N ALA A 285 16.15 -9.23 9.03
CA ALA A 285 16.70 -10.48 9.58
C ALA A 285 15.61 -11.40 10.18
N LEU A 286 14.55 -10.84 10.75
CA LEU A 286 13.41 -11.63 11.22
C LEU A 286 12.58 -12.17 10.05
N ALA A 287 12.28 -11.34 9.04
CA ALA A 287 11.56 -11.75 7.84
C ALA A 287 12.31 -12.85 7.06
N ASP A 288 13.64 -12.73 6.94
CA ASP A 288 14.51 -13.72 6.28
C ASP A 288 14.36 -15.12 6.92
N LYS A 289 14.13 -15.21 8.24
CA LYS A 289 13.93 -16.50 8.95
C LYS A 289 12.62 -17.20 8.63
N ILE A 290 11.58 -16.45 8.23
CA ILE A 290 10.25 -16.98 7.93
C ILE A 290 9.85 -16.74 6.47
N LYS A 291 10.82 -16.48 5.59
CA LYS A 291 10.59 -16.08 4.19
C LYS A 291 9.59 -16.96 3.43
N THR A 292 9.59 -18.26 3.67
CA THR A 292 8.65 -19.23 3.04
C THR A 292 7.18 -18.99 3.42
N HIS A 293 6.93 -18.34 4.55
CA HIS A 293 5.60 -17.94 5.02
C HIS A 293 5.19 -16.55 4.52
N LEU A 294 6.14 -15.77 3.97
CA LEU A 294 5.95 -14.42 3.45
C LEU A 294 5.81 -14.39 1.92
N CYS A 295 5.56 -15.54 1.32
CA CYS A 295 5.19 -15.74 -0.08
C CYS A 295 3.99 -16.68 -0.17
N GLY A 296 3.25 -16.69 -1.27
CA GLY A 296 2.28 -17.76 -1.56
C GLY A 296 2.95 -19.13 -1.60
N ASP A 297 2.19 -20.19 -1.33
CA ASP A 297 2.70 -21.56 -1.46
C ASP A 297 3.13 -21.84 -2.92
N PRO A 298 4.23 -22.57 -3.19
CA PRO A 298 4.74 -22.74 -4.56
C PRO A 298 3.71 -23.28 -5.57
N GLU A 299 2.81 -24.17 -5.13
CA GLU A 299 1.75 -24.74 -5.96
C GLU A 299 0.75 -23.68 -6.45
N VAL A 300 0.53 -22.62 -5.66
CA VAL A 300 -0.32 -21.49 -6.05
C VAL A 300 0.24 -20.79 -7.28
N TYR A 301 1.54 -20.51 -7.30
CA TYR A 301 2.17 -19.81 -8.41
C TYR A 301 2.46 -20.70 -9.61
N GLN A 302 2.54 -22.02 -9.40
CA GLN A 302 2.61 -23.01 -10.50
C GLN A 302 1.26 -23.20 -11.18
N ASN A 303 0.15 -23.11 -10.44
CA ASN A 303 -1.21 -23.33 -10.95
C ASN A 303 -2.17 -22.18 -10.56
N PRO A 304 -1.90 -20.92 -10.95
CA PRO A 304 -2.60 -19.75 -10.40
C PRO A 304 -4.11 -19.76 -10.63
N ASN A 305 -4.59 -20.31 -11.76
CA ASN A 305 -6.01 -20.41 -12.07
C ASN A 305 -6.81 -21.30 -11.11
N LEU A 306 -6.16 -22.11 -10.27
CA LEU A 306 -6.83 -22.92 -9.24
C LEU A 306 -7.06 -22.17 -7.93
N TYR A 307 -6.33 -21.06 -7.70
CA TYR A 307 -6.28 -20.39 -6.39
C TYR A 307 -6.67 -18.91 -6.44
N PHE A 308 -6.52 -18.26 -7.59
CA PHE A 308 -7.01 -16.91 -7.85
C PHE A 308 -8.36 -16.96 -8.54
N ASP A 309 -9.23 -16.00 -8.22
CA ASP A 309 -10.53 -15.86 -8.88
C ASP A 309 -10.37 -15.35 -10.32
N GLU A 310 -9.33 -14.54 -10.57
CA GLU A 310 -8.94 -14.01 -11.87
C GLU A 310 -7.41 -13.99 -11.99
N VAL A 311 -6.87 -14.28 -13.18
CA VAL A 311 -5.43 -14.20 -13.45
C VAL A 311 -5.18 -13.29 -14.65
N ILE A 312 -4.29 -12.32 -14.49
CA ILE A 312 -3.82 -11.42 -15.53
C ILE A 312 -2.34 -11.71 -15.78
N GLU A 313 -1.94 -11.84 -17.04
CA GLU A 313 -0.53 -11.97 -17.41
C GLU A 313 -0.02 -10.68 -18.06
N ILE A 314 1.16 -10.22 -17.62
CA ILE A 314 1.85 -9.05 -18.21
C ILE A 314 3.31 -9.43 -18.46
N ASP A 315 3.75 -9.30 -19.72
CA ASP A 315 5.16 -9.41 -20.09
C ASP A 315 5.82 -8.03 -20.03
N LEU A 316 6.62 -7.82 -18.99
CA LEU A 316 7.35 -6.57 -18.74
C LEU A 316 8.38 -6.27 -19.83
N SER A 317 8.81 -7.27 -20.60
CA SER A 317 9.77 -7.10 -21.70
C SER A 317 9.14 -6.37 -22.89
N THR A 318 7.82 -6.47 -23.04
CA THR A 318 7.05 -5.83 -24.12
C THR A 318 6.27 -4.60 -23.65
N LEU A 319 6.26 -4.35 -22.34
CA LEU A 319 5.58 -3.21 -21.76
C LEU A 319 6.31 -1.92 -22.13
N GLU A 320 5.64 -1.04 -22.85
CA GLU A 320 6.12 0.30 -23.15
C GLU A 320 5.57 1.34 -22.15
N PRO A 321 6.14 2.56 -22.09
CA PRO A 321 5.61 3.64 -21.26
C PRO A 321 4.14 3.98 -21.55
N HIS A 322 3.37 4.31 -20.52
CA HIS A 322 1.93 4.63 -20.60
C HIS A 322 1.61 6.00 -19.98
N VAL A 323 0.52 6.60 -20.46
CA VAL A 323 -0.16 7.75 -19.84
C VAL A 323 -1.64 7.42 -19.79
N ASN A 324 -2.27 7.60 -18.62
CA ASN A 324 -3.70 7.39 -18.46
C ASN A 324 -4.42 8.73 -18.25
N GLY A 325 -5.64 8.85 -18.78
CA GLY A 325 -6.44 10.06 -18.73
C GLY A 325 -7.12 10.37 -20.07
N PRO A 326 -7.75 11.55 -20.22
CA PRO A 326 -7.56 12.73 -19.37
C PRO A 326 -8.50 12.82 -18.15
N PHE A 327 -9.61 12.06 -18.09
CA PHE A 327 -10.60 12.20 -17.03
C PHE A 327 -10.84 10.95 -16.19
N THR A 328 -10.21 9.82 -16.53
CA THR A 328 -10.25 8.59 -15.73
C THR A 328 -8.86 7.93 -15.70
N PRO A 329 -8.47 7.33 -14.56
CA PRO A 329 -7.17 6.70 -14.41
C PRO A 329 -7.06 5.37 -15.17
N ASP A 330 -8.14 4.84 -15.73
CA ASP A 330 -8.18 3.59 -16.50
C ASP A 330 -8.17 3.78 -18.03
N LEU A 331 -8.25 5.02 -18.54
CA LEU A 331 -8.10 5.28 -19.97
C LEU A 331 -6.62 5.17 -20.36
N ALA A 332 -6.15 3.92 -20.49
CA ALA A 332 -4.75 3.61 -20.69
C ALA A 332 -4.29 3.86 -22.14
N THR A 333 -3.32 4.74 -22.29
CA THR A 333 -2.75 5.11 -23.59
C THR A 333 -1.25 4.84 -23.60
N PRO A 334 -0.75 3.89 -24.41
CA PRO A 334 0.69 3.76 -24.62
C PRO A 334 1.26 5.04 -25.22
N ILE A 335 2.45 5.45 -24.80
CA ILE A 335 3.09 6.69 -25.25
C ILE A 335 3.22 6.75 -26.78
N SER A 336 3.48 5.61 -27.42
CA SER A 336 3.56 5.48 -28.88
C SER A 336 2.27 5.89 -29.61
N GLN A 337 1.11 5.83 -28.94
CA GLN A 337 -0.20 6.15 -29.50
C GLN A 337 -0.75 7.51 -29.07
N LEU A 338 -0.11 8.15 -28.08
CA LEU A 338 -0.63 9.35 -27.42
C LEU A 338 -0.92 10.49 -28.40
N LYS A 339 0.01 10.78 -29.33
CA LYS A 339 -0.16 11.85 -30.32
C LYS A 339 -1.41 11.64 -31.18
N THR A 340 -1.52 10.45 -31.78
CA THR A 340 -2.64 10.09 -32.66
C THR A 340 -3.98 10.17 -31.92
N LEU A 341 -4.02 9.70 -30.67
CA LEU A 341 -5.24 9.73 -29.86
C LEU A 341 -5.58 11.15 -29.38
N ALA A 342 -4.58 11.95 -29.03
CA ALA A 342 -4.78 13.34 -28.64
C ALA A 342 -5.35 14.18 -29.81
N GLU A 343 -4.81 14.02 -31.02
CA GLU A 343 -5.32 14.69 -32.21
C GLU A 343 -6.76 14.24 -32.55
N LYS A 344 -7.01 12.93 -32.52
CA LYS A 344 -8.34 12.35 -32.78
C LYS A 344 -9.40 12.84 -31.79
N ASN A 345 -9.06 12.92 -30.51
CA ASN A 345 -9.99 13.29 -29.43
C ASN A 345 -9.93 14.78 -29.06
N GLN A 346 -9.16 15.59 -29.80
CA GLN A 346 -9.00 17.03 -29.58
C GLN A 346 -8.48 17.37 -28.16
N TRP A 347 -7.57 16.55 -27.63
CA TRP A 347 -6.91 16.84 -26.36
C TRP A 347 -5.85 17.94 -26.55
N PRO A 348 -5.67 18.85 -25.59
CA PRO A 348 -4.61 19.85 -25.66
C PRO A 348 -3.22 19.21 -25.76
N LEU A 349 -2.47 19.55 -26.80
CA LEU A 349 -1.10 19.05 -27.01
C LEU A 349 -0.04 19.85 -26.25
N LYS A 350 -0.36 21.08 -25.86
CA LYS A 350 0.54 21.93 -25.07
C LYS A 350 0.44 21.53 -23.60
N VAL A 351 1.53 21.00 -23.05
CA VAL A 351 1.67 20.74 -21.61
C VAL A 351 1.99 22.06 -20.91
N GLU A 352 1.03 22.60 -20.15
CA GLU A 352 1.22 23.86 -19.39
C GLU A 352 2.08 23.65 -18.14
N ALA A 353 2.00 22.47 -17.51
CA ALA A 353 2.77 22.10 -16.34
C ALA A 353 3.02 20.59 -16.30
N GLY A 354 4.23 20.18 -15.88
CA GLY A 354 4.58 18.81 -15.55
C GLY A 354 4.82 18.67 -14.06
N LEU A 355 4.08 17.79 -13.38
CA LEU A 355 4.19 17.57 -11.94
C LEU A 355 4.72 16.16 -11.67
N ILE A 356 5.77 16.06 -10.86
CA ILE A 356 6.34 14.79 -10.37
C ILE A 356 6.28 14.76 -8.83
N GLY A 357 6.42 13.58 -8.23
CA GLY A 357 6.36 13.41 -6.78
C GLY A 357 5.07 12.76 -6.31
N SER A 358 4.43 13.36 -5.30
CA SER A 358 3.26 12.83 -4.55
C SER A 358 3.52 11.49 -3.84
N CYS A 359 2.49 10.84 -3.30
CA CYS A 359 2.63 9.54 -2.63
C CYS A 359 3.01 8.39 -3.59
N THR A 360 2.77 8.54 -4.89
CA THR A 360 2.89 7.42 -5.84
C THR A 360 4.29 7.32 -6.46
N ASN A 361 4.97 8.45 -6.74
CA ASN A 361 6.25 8.50 -7.46
C ASN A 361 7.20 9.57 -6.90
N SER A 362 7.52 9.49 -5.60
CA SER A 362 8.46 10.41 -4.92
C SER A 362 9.66 9.71 -4.28
N SER A 363 9.90 8.43 -4.60
CA SER A 363 11.05 7.71 -4.04
C SER A 363 12.37 8.24 -4.58
N TYR A 364 13.48 7.88 -3.93
CA TYR A 364 14.81 8.19 -4.44
C TYR A 364 15.02 7.65 -5.87
N GLU A 365 14.44 6.50 -6.21
CA GLU A 365 14.48 5.94 -7.56
C GLU A 365 13.75 6.84 -8.57
N ASP A 366 12.53 7.28 -8.23
CA ASP A 366 11.73 8.16 -9.10
C ASP A 366 12.43 9.50 -9.36
N ILE A 367 12.89 10.17 -8.30
CA ILE A 367 13.55 11.47 -8.40
C ILE A 367 14.89 11.34 -9.12
N SER A 368 15.65 10.27 -8.90
CA SER A 368 16.91 10.03 -9.62
C SER A 368 16.70 9.82 -11.12
N ARG A 369 15.62 9.11 -11.53
CA ARG A 369 15.25 8.98 -12.93
C ARG A 369 14.90 10.34 -13.54
N ALA A 370 14.09 11.15 -12.86
CA ALA A 370 13.75 12.50 -13.32
C ALA A 370 14.99 13.40 -13.45
N VAL A 371 15.89 13.38 -12.46
CA VAL A 371 17.15 14.15 -12.48
C VAL A 371 18.05 13.72 -13.65
N SER A 372 18.14 12.42 -13.94
CA SER A 372 18.91 11.93 -15.10
C SER A 372 18.46 12.55 -16.41
N LEU A 373 17.15 12.73 -16.59
CA LEU A 373 16.58 13.39 -17.78
C LEU A 373 16.83 14.88 -17.78
N ALA A 374 16.62 15.54 -16.65
CA ALA A 374 16.86 16.98 -16.53
C ALA A 374 18.32 17.34 -16.88
N LYS A 375 19.29 16.48 -16.50
CA LYS A 375 20.70 16.66 -16.87
C LYS A 375 20.94 16.59 -18.37
N GLN A 376 20.38 15.58 -19.04
CA GLN A 376 20.51 15.41 -20.50
C GLN A 376 19.94 16.58 -21.31
N VAL A 377 18.93 17.28 -20.76
CA VAL A 377 18.33 18.47 -21.42
C VAL A 377 19.13 19.74 -21.16
N SER A 378 19.87 19.79 -20.05
CA SER A 378 20.69 20.96 -19.68
C SER A 378 22.08 20.95 -20.31
N GLU A 379 22.55 19.79 -20.76
CA GLU A 379 23.74 19.60 -21.60
C GLU A 379 23.41 19.87 -23.06
#